data_AF-A0A497AN18-F1
#
_entry.id   AF-A0A497AN18-F1
#
_cell.length_a   1.000
_cell.length_b   1.000
_cell.length_c   1.000
_cell.angle_alpha   90.00
_cell.angle_beta   90.00
_cell.angle_gamma   90.00
#
_symmetry.space_group_name_H-M   'P 1'
#
loop_
_entity.id
_entity.type
_entity.pdbx_description
1 polymer ?
#
loop_
_entity_poly.entity_id
_entity_poly.type
_entity_poly.pdbx_seq_one_letter_code
_entity_poly.pdbx_strand_id
1 'polypeptide(L)'
;GVKLSVLWDGNRFITCDNLDYLAQEGQLGKPVREPLKRGATLTIEEPVGYGAPNKVLGTFTLAQDAAEIPNSEYTPTIPILAEPRTFMALVPADKALEVVKAIKAKYEREMGKVRNRLPLHIGIVYAHRRMPLRAILDAGRRMLKRGEGRGAKGKGLTWQVVEFSPNRPLPELEQEGKGELVYRKPKEKKGKITDQFDQWHKVVIEREIAGQKRSLTWYVPALMGDGKTEDWWYPYVFWQKDKANNADPSTASTHRSRYFKVNGNLQLGWVVHAAELKKGDTIYFTPATFDWVWLDSASRRFEIAYGDDGQRLNPAFKRRPYLLDELDFLERIWDTLRNHLTRTQIHALCELIGMKREEWNVKEVSLAEFDDQGNPIPPDDVFWQFCYEALANAEWRKDKGKFPWGDDKTRHKWLACWANYAACGWLTDAVELHLQIMKEEV
;
A
#
# COMPACT_ATOMS: atom_id res chain seq x y z
N GLY A 1 30.27 -2.16 32.13
CA GLY A 1 30.04 -3.61 32.05
C GLY A 1 28.66 -3.84 31.50
N VAL A 2 28.43 -4.93 30.76
CA VAL A 2 27.11 -5.26 30.20
C VAL A 2 26.28 -5.92 31.28
N LYS A 3 25.04 -5.48 31.47
CA LYS A 3 24.03 -6.27 32.20
C LYS A 3 23.14 -6.95 31.16
N LEU A 4 22.96 -8.26 31.32
CA LEU A 4 22.12 -9.08 30.45
C LEU A 4 21.02 -9.71 31.29
N SER A 5 19.80 -9.65 30.80
CA SER A 5 18.69 -10.44 31.29
C SER A 5 18.86 -11.88 30.81
N VAL A 6 19.02 -12.82 31.74
CA VAL A 6 19.21 -14.24 31.42
C VAL A 6 18.11 -15.11 32.02
N LEU A 7 17.65 -16.09 31.25
CA LEU A 7 16.79 -17.19 31.68
C LEU A 7 17.66 -18.42 31.96
N TRP A 8 17.42 -19.09 33.08
CA TRP A 8 17.95 -20.43 33.35
C TRP A 8 16.94 -21.48 32.87
N ASP A 9 17.29 -22.29 31.87
CA ASP A 9 16.40 -23.33 31.31
C ASP A 9 16.50 -24.69 32.04
N GLY A 10 17.28 -24.77 33.13
CA GLY A 10 17.59 -26.02 33.83
C GLY A 10 18.96 -26.61 33.46
N ASN A 11 19.58 -26.14 32.37
CA ASN A 11 20.88 -26.63 31.89
C ASN A 11 21.87 -25.51 31.52
N ARG A 12 21.36 -24.36 31.03
CA ARG A 12 22.17 -23.23 30.55
C ARG A 12 21.48 -21.90 30.80
N PHE A 13 22.29 -20.84 30.80
CA PHE A 13 21.80 -19.45 30.79
C PHE A 13 21.59 -19.00 29.34
N ILE A 14 20.41 -18.46 29.07
CA ILE A 14 20.01 -17.93 27.77
C ILE A 14 19.68 -16.44 27.94
N THR A 15 20.31 -15.57 27.16
CA THR A 15 19.95 -14.15 27.15
C THR A 15 18.60 -13.94 26.47
N CYS A 16 17.74 -13.11 27.07
CA CYS A 16 16.44 -12.71 26.53
C CYS A 16 16.45 -11.28 25.96
N ASP A 17 17.61 -10.64 25.92
CA ASP A 17 17.75 -9.28 25.42
C ASP A 17 17.97 -9.23 23.91
N ASN A 18 17.59 -8.11 23.30
CA ASN A 18 17.95 -7.80 21.92
C ASN A 18 19.46 -7.50 21.84
N LEU A 19 20.22 -8.44 21.27
CA LEU A 19 21.68 -8.35 21.15
C LEU A 19 22.14 -7.20 20.24
N ASP A 20 21.39 -6.91 19.17
CA ASP A 20 21.69 -5.80 18.26
C ASP A 20 21.51 -4.46 18.95
N TYR A 21 20.46 -4.32 19.76
CA TYR A 21 20.22 -3.13 20.57
C TYR A 21 21.36 -2.91 21.57
N LEU A 22 21.78 -3.96 22.26
CA LEU A 22 22.87 -3.88 23.23
C LEU A 22 24.23 -3.58 22.59
N ALA A 23 24.45 -3.98 21.33
CA ALA A 23 25.69 -3.74 20.62
C ALA A 23 25.89 -2.27 20.18
N GLN A 24 24.84 -1.44 20.18
CA GLN A 24 24.90 -0.04 19.77
C GLN A 24 25.89 0.79 20.63
N GLU A 25 26.46 1.86 20.05
CA GLU A 25 27.42 2.77 20.71
C GLU A 25 26.93 3.32 22.05
N GLY A 26 25.63 3.63 22.16
CA GLY A 26 25.01 4.13 23.39
C GLY A 26 24.82 3.08 24.50
N GLN A 27 25.12 1.81 24.21
CA GLN A 27 25.00 0.68 25.14
C GLN A 27 26.40 0.08 25.41
N LEU A 28 26.76 -1.00 24.71
CA LEU A 28 28.05 -1.66 24.84
C LEU A 28 29.10 -1.12 23.86
N GLY A 29 28.68 -0.59 22.70
CA GLY A 29 29.55 -0.10 21.63
C GLY A 29 30.42 -1.15 20.94
N LYS A 30 30.10 -2.43 21.13
CA LYS A 30 30.77 -3.57 20.50
C LYS A 30 29.84 -4.79 20.52
N PRO A 31 30.10 -5.83 19.71
CA PRO A 31 29.30 -7.04 19.71
C PRO A 31 29.23 -7.70 21.10
N VAL A 32 28.04 -8.10 21.54
CA VAL A 32 27.80 -8.72 22.87
C VAL A 32 28.61 -10.02 23.07
N ARG A 33 28.98 -10.69 21.99
CA ARG A 33 29.87 -11.87 22.00
C ARG A 33 31.28 -11.59 22.51
N GLU A 34 31.78 -10.36 22.41
CA GLU A 34 33.15 -10.04 22.83
C GLU A 34 33.40 -10.18 24.33
N PRO A 35 32.54 -9.67 25.22
CA PRO A 35 32.67 -9.91 26.66
C PRO A 35 32.29 -11.34 27.10
N LEU A 36 31.67 -12.14 26.21
CA LEU A 36 31.19 -13.50 26.51
C LEU A 36 32.11 -14.60 25.95
N LYS A 37 33.43 -14.41 26.12
CA LYS A 37 34.46 -15.38 25.71
C LYS A 37 34.88 -16.28 26.86
N ARG A 38 35.45 -17.44 26.52
CA ARG A 38 36.05 -18.37 27.46
C ARG A 38 36.99 -17.65 28.43
N GLY A 39 36.86 -17.97 29.71
CA GLY A 39 37.64 -17.36 30.79
C GLY A 39 37.05 -16.05 31.33
N ALA A 40 35.99 -15.49 30.73
CA ALA A 40 35.29 -14.36 31.32
C ALA A 40 34.53 -14.79 32.59
N THR A 41 34.70 -14.02 33.67
CA THR A 41 33.97 -14.21 34.93
C THR A 41 32.77 -13.28 34.96
N LEU A 42 31.58 -13.84 35.18
CA LEU A 42 30.31 -13.15 35.18
C LEU A 42 29.64 -13.27 36.54
N THR A 43 28.92 -12.21 36.94
CA THR A 43 28.14 -12.17 38.18
C THR A 43 26.67 -12.37 37.85
N ILE A 44 26.00 -13.25 38.60
CA ILE A 44 24.56 -13.48 38.50
C ILE A 44 23.89 -12.70 39.63
N GLU A 45 22.87 -11.93 39.28
CA GLU A 45 22.08 -11.13 40.21
C GLU A 45 20.58 -11.39 40.00
N GLU A 46 19.80 -11.36 41.07
CA GLU A 46 18.34 -11.45 41.06
C GLU A 46 17.73 -10.07 41.37
N PRO A 47 16.84 -9.55 40.52
CA PRO A 47 16.14 -8.29 40.80
C PRO A 47 15.08 -8.50 41.89
N VAL A 48 15.16 -7.71 42.97
CA VAL A 48 14.28 -7.83 44.15
C VAL A 48 13.10 -6.84 44.16
N GLY A 49 12.87 -6.13 43.04
CA GLY A 49 11.75 -5.20 42.86
C GLY A 49 12.18 -3.75 42.59
N TYR A 50 11.19 -2.88 42.43
CA TYR A 50 11.43 -1.49 42.03
C TYR A 50 12.16 -0.70 43.13
N GLY A 51 13.32 -0.13 42.79
CA GLY A 51 14.10 0.75 43.66
C GLY A 51 15.02 0.08 44.68
N ALA A 52 15.03 -1.25 44.76
CA ALA A 52 15.90 -2.01 45.65
C ALA A 52 17.15 -2.55 44.88
N PRO A 53 18.33 -2.64 45.53
CA PRO A 53 19.52 -3.19 44.90
C PRO A 53 19.35 -4.68 44.61
N ASN A 54 19.83 -5.14 43.46
CA ASN A 54 19.78 -6.55 43.09
C ASN A 54 20.52 -7.42 44.13
N LYS A 55 20.01 -8.63 44.33
CA LYS A 55 20.65 -9.65 45.18
C LYS A 55 21.67 -10.43 44.35
N VAL A 56 22.94 -10.38 44.72
CA VAL A 56 23.97 -11.21 44.08
C VAL A 56 23.73 -12.68 44.46
N LEU A 57 23.59 -13.54 43.46
CA LEU A 57 23.44 -14.98 43.65
C LEU A 57 24.78 -15.72 43.63
N GLY A 58 25.75 -15.21 42.86
CA GLY A 58 27.08 -15.78 42.76
C GLY A 58 27.84 -15.33 41.52
N THR A 59 28.99 -15.94 41.28
CA THR A 59 29.82 -15.73 40.10
C THR A 59 30.17 -17.06 39.43
N PHE A 60 30.39 -17.03 38.12
CA PHE A 60 30.86 -18.19 37.37
C PHE A 60 31.82 -17.75 36.27
N THR A 61 32.67 -18.67 35.84
CA THR A 61 33.60 -18.44 34.73
C THR A 61 33.18 -19.25 33.51
N LEU A 62 33.17 -18.63 32.34
CA LEU A 62 32.82 -19.30 31.09
C LEU A 62 33.86 -20.36 30.71
N ALA A 63 33.45 -21.63 30.67
CA ALA A 63 34.30 -22.74 30.24
C ALA A 63 34.59 -22.74 28.72
N GLN A 64 33.69 -22.12 27.94
CA GLN A 64 33.75 -21.97 26.49
C GLN A 64 33.10 -20.64 26.08
N ASP A 65 33.32 -20.21 24.84
CA ASP A 65 32.65 -19.04 24.28
C ASP A 65 31.12 -19.22 24.27
N ALA A 66 30.37 -18.14 24.48
CA ALA A 66 28.92 -18.18 24.38
C ALA A 66 28.48 -18.53 22.94
N ALA A 67 27.59 -19.51 22.81
CA ALA A 67 27.06 -19.94 21.53
C ALA A 67 25.81 -19.14 21.15
N GLU A 68 25.72 -18.77 19.88
CA GLU A 68 24.50 -18.17 19.31
C GLU A 68 23.44 -19.25 19.10
N ILE A 69 22.20 -18.95 19.45
CA ILE A 69 21.08 -19.86 19.27
C ILE A 69 20.60 -19.73 17.81
N PRO A 70 20.56 -20.82 17.02
CA PRO A 70 20.07 -20.73 15.65
C PRO A 70 18.63 -20.19 15.58
N ASN A 71 18.37 -19.29 14.63
CA ASN A 71 17.07 -18.66 14.41
C ASN A 71 16.54 -17.83 15.61
N SER A 72 17.42 -17.28 16.45
CA SER A 72 17.04 -16.40 17.57
C SER A 72 17.02 -14.91 17.22
N GLU A 73 16.96 -14.56 15.93
CA GLU A 73 16.93 -13.17 15.47
C GLU A 73 15.65 -12.46 15.98
N TYR A 74 15.82 -11.31 16.63
CA TYR A 74 14.70 -10.53 17.10
C TYR A 74 14.00 -9.84 15.91
N THR A 75 12.77 -10.28 15.62
CA THR A 75 11.90 -9.60 14.67
C THR A 75 10.95 -8.68 15.44
N PRO A 76 10.98 -7.35 15.24
CA PRO A 76 10.16 -6.40 15.99
C PRO A 76 8.68 -6.40 15.55
N THR A 77 8.06 -7.56 15.44
CA THR A 77 6.66 -7.73 15.02
C THR A 77 5.89 -8.52 16.07
N ILE A 78 4.74 -7.99 16.50
CA ILE A 78 3.86 -8.67 17.46
C ILE A 78 2.57 -9.06 16.72
N PRO A 79 2.36 -10.34 16.38
CA PRO A 79 1.11 -10.79 15.81
C PRO A 79 -0.01 -10.70 16.86
N ILE A 80 -1.11 -10.05 16.50
CA ILE A 80 -2.32 -9.95 17.33
C ILE A 80 -3.36 -10.98 16.86
N LEU A 81 -3.53 -11.10 15.54
CA LEU A 81 -4.50 -11.97 14.90
C LEU A 81 -3.89 -12.52 13.61
N ALA A 82 -4.07 -13.81 13.35
CA ALA A 82 -3.66 -14.45 12.11
C ALA A 82 -4.68 -15.53 11.72
N GLU A 83 -5.67 -15.14 10.92
CA GLU A 83 -6.69 -16.00 10.35
C GLU A 83 -6.58 -16.00 8.81
N PRO A 84 -7.13 -17.01 8.11
CA PRO A 84 -7.01 -17.10 6.64
C PRO A 84 -7.49 -15.86 5.88
N ARG A 85 -8.46 -15.11 6.43
CA ARG A 85 -9.06 -13.93 5.79
C ARG A 85 -8.65 -12.61 6.41
N THR A 86 -8.02 -12.63 7.58
CA THR A 86 -7.80 -11.43 8.38
C THR A 86 -6.60 -11.60 9.27
N PHE A 87 -5.76 -10.57 9.34
CA PHE A 87 -4.64 -10.53 10.25
C PHE A 87 -4.51 -9.14 10.87
N MET A 88 -3.86 -9.07 12.03
CA MET A 88 -3.46 -7.84 12.68
C MET A 88 -2.10 -8.07 13.31
N ALA A 89 -1.18 -7.11 13.15
CA ALA A 89 0.13 -7.15 13.78
C ALA A 89 0.55 -5.73 14.19
N LEU A 90 1.34 -5.64 15.25
CA LEU A 90 2.09 -4.42 15.58
C LEU A 90 3.46 -4.52 14.92
N VAL A 91 3.84 -3.48 14.22
CA VAL A 91 5.14 -3.33 13.54
C VAL A 91 5.72 -1.96 13.85
N PRO A 92 7.03 -1.75 13.70
CA PRO A 92 7.63 -0.43 13.82
C PRO A 92 7.03 0.49 12.76
N ALA A 93 6.71 1.74 13.13
CA ALA A 93 6.02 2.67 12.25
C ALA A 93 6.81 2.95 10.96
N ASP A 94 8.12 3.10 11.07
CA ASP A 94 9.07 3.32 9.97
C ASP A 94 9.16 2.13 9.00
N LYS A 95 8.65 0.94 9.39
CA LYS A 95 8.60 -0.26 8.55
C LYS A 95 7.22 -0.57 8.01
N ALA A 96 6.18 0.16 8.41
CA ALA A 96 4.82 -0.16 8.06
C ALA A 96 4.58 -0.17 6.53
N LEU A 97 5.06 0.83 5.79
CA LEU A 97 4.91 0.87 4.34
C LEU A 97 5.74 -0.20 3.61
N GLU A 98 6.94 -0.52 4.10
CA GLU A 98 7.75 -1.63 3.57
C GLU A 98 7.00 -2.96 3.70
N VAL A 99 6.35 -3.18 4.85
CA VAL A 99 5.52 -4.37 5.10
C VAL A 99 4.31 -4.40 4.17
N VAL A 100 3.60 -3.28 3.99
CA VAL A 100 2.46 -3.21 3.05
C VAL A 100 2.90 -3.53 1.62
N LYS A 101 4.04 -3.00 1.18
CA LYS A 101 4.59 -3.31 -0.15
C LYS A 101 4.97 -4.78 -0.29
N ALA A 102 5.58 -5.37 0.72
CA ALA A 102 5.91 -6.80 0.72
C ALA A 102 4.64 -7.68 0.66
N ILE A 103 3.59 -7.29 1.39
CA ILE A 103 2.29 -7.96 1.36
C ILE A 103 1.62 -7.80 -0.01
N LYS A 104 1.57 -6.58 -0.56
CA LYS A 104 1.05 -6.30 -1.92
C LYS A 104 1.74 -7.18 -2.94
N ALA A 105 3.07 -7.19 -2.97
CA ALA A 105 3.85 -8.00 -3.90
C ALA A 105 3.56 -9.50 -3.77
N LYS A 106 3.47 -10.02 -2.54
CA LYS A 106 3.12 -11.43 -2.30
C LYS A 106 1.69 -11.75 -2.74
N TYR A 107 0.74 -10.87 -2.46
CA TYR A 107 -0.66 -11.01 -2.87
C TYR A 107 -0.83 -10.97 -4.39
N GLU A 108 -0.18 -10.02 -5.07
CA GLU A 108 -0.23 -9.92 -6.53
C GLU A 108 0.37 -11.16 -7.20
N ARG A 109 1.44 -11.70 -6.61
CA ARG A 109 2.05 -12.97 -7.07
C ARG A 109 1.13 -14.17 -6.84
N GLU A 110 0.63 -14.36 -5.62
CA GLU A 110 -0.06 -15.62 -5.25
C GLU A 110 -1.55 -15.62 -5.61
N MET A 111 -2.17 -14.44 -5.65
CA MET A 111 -3.61 -14.25 -5.85
C MET A 111 -3.94 -13.37 -7.07
N GLY A 112 -2.95 -12.98 -7.88
CA GLY A 112 -3.11 -12.10 -9.04
C GLY A 112 -4.23 -12.51 -10.02
N LYS A 113 -4.37 -13.82 -10.27
CA LYS A 113 -5.43 -14.37 -11.12
C LYS A 113 -6.82 -14.08 -10.53
N VAL A 114 -6.99 -14.12 -9.22
CA VAL A 114 -8.32 -13.99 -8.57
C VAL A 114 -8.55 -12.62 -7.91
N ARG A 115 -7.71 -11.63 -8.22
CA ARG A 115 -7.78 -10.25 -7.68
C ARG A 115 -9.13 -9.58 -7.86
N ASN A 116 -9.89 -9.96 -8.88
CA ASN A 116 -11.22 -9.41 -9.16
C ASN A 116 -12.28 -9.79 -8.12
N ARG A 117 -12.10 -10.91 -7.40
CA ARG A 117 -13.08 -11.48 -6.46
C ARG A 117 -12.55 -11.75 -5.05
N LEU A 118 -11.24 -11.73 -4.86
CA LEU A 118 -10.60 -11.91 -3.55
C LEU A 118 -9.71 -10.70 -3.22
N PRO A 119 -10.28 -9.51 -3.02
CA PRO A 119 -9.50 -8.31 -2.69
C PRO A 119 -8.74 -8.46 -1.38
N LEU A 120 -7.57 -7.81 -1.30
CA LEU A 120 -6.83 -7.61 -0.06
C LEU A 120 -6.98 -6.17 0.39
N HIS A 121 -7.67 -5.94 1.51
CA HIS A 121 -7.77 -4.63 2.12
C HIS A 121 -6.75 -4.51 3.24
N ILE A 122 -5.90 -3.50 3.16
CA ILE A 122 -4.83 -3.24 4.13
C ILE A 122 -5.09 -1.89 4.78
N GLY A 123 -5.04 -1.84 6.11
CA GLY A 123 -5.17 -0.61 6.89
C GLY A 123 -4.02 -0.48 7.87
N ILE A 124 -3.46 0.72 8.02
CA ILE A 124 -2.43 1.01 9.04
C ILE A 124 -2.98 1.98 10.08
N VAL A 125 -2.87 1.60 11.36
CA VAL A 125 -3.11 2.50 12.49
C VAL A 125 -1.77 2.93 13.05
N TYR A 126 -1.40 4.18 12.79
CA TYR A 126 -0.22 4.78 13.41
C TYR A 126 -0.61 5.44 14.73
N ALA A 127 0.24 5.30 15.74
CA ALA A 127 0.00 5.89 17.05
C ALA A 127 1.31 6.12 17.80
N HIS A 128 1.33 7.12 18.69
CA HIS A 128 2.43 7.30 19.62
C HIS A 128 2.47 6.16 20.66
N ARG A 129 3.66 5.81 21.18
CA ARG A 129 3.86 4.74 22.20
C ARG A 129 3.01 4.86 23.47
N ARG A 130 2.48 6.06 23.75
CA ARG A 130 1.62 6.34 24.92
C ARG A 130 0.12 6.19 24.61
N MET A 131 -0.25 5.97 23.34
CA MET A 131 -1.65 5.74 22.96
C MET A 131 -2.14 4.44 23.60
N PRO A 132 -3.29 4.43 24.30
CA PRO A 132 -3.80 3.22 24.91
C PRO A 132 -3.99 2.10 23.89
N LEU A 133 -3.45 0.91 24.17
CA LEU A 133 -3.53 -0.25 23.27
C LEU A 133 -4.98 -0.57 22.86
N ARG A 134 -5.94 -0.39 23.78
CA ARG A 134 -7.38 -0.57 23.48
C ARG A 134 -7.87 0.35 22.35
N ALA A 135 -7.40 1.60 22.29
CA ALA A 135 -7.77 2.53 21.22
C ALA A 135 -7.16 2.11 19.87
N ILE A 136 -5.91 1.64 19.87
CA ILE A 136 -5.23 1.10 18.68
C ILE A 136 -5.97 -0.15 18.17
N LEU A 137 -6.31 -1.08 19.05
CA LEU A 137 -7.05 -2.30 18.70
C LEU A 137 -8.46 -2.00 18.19
N ASP A 138 -9.18 -1.06 18.80
CA ASP A 138 -10.50 -0.62 18.31
C ASP A 138 -10.39 0.01 16.92
N ALA A 139 -9.38 0.87 16.69
CA ALA A 139 -9.11 1.46 15.39
C ALA A 139 -8.81 0.40 14.32
N GLY A 140 -7.95 -0.58 14.63
CA GLY A 140 -7.63 -1.68 13.72
C GLY A 140 -8.85 -2.53 13.38
N ARG A 141 -9.68 -2.88 14.38
CA ARG A 141 -10.95 -3.59 14.17
C ARG A 141 -11.91 -2.79 13.28
N ARG A 142 -12.01 -1.47 13.46
CA ARG A 142 -12.84 -0.61 12.60
C ARG A 142 -12.38 -0.63 11.14
N MET A 143 -11.08 -0.68 10.87
CA MET A 143 -10.56 -0.83 9.51
C MET A 143 -10.97 -2.16 8.87
N LEU A 144 -10.98 -3.24 9.65
CA LEU A 144 -11.41 -4.57 9.17
C LEU A 144 -12.89 -4.61 8.79
N LYS A 145 -13.74 -3.88 9.51
CA LYS A 145 -15.20 -3.82 9.25
C LYS A 145 -15.58 -3.23 7.90
N ARG A 146 -14.63 -2.64 7.15
CA ARG A 146 -14.88 -2.13 5.79
C ARG A 146 -15.51 -3.20 4.89
N GLY A 147 -15.00 -4.43 4.96
CA GLY A 147 -15.49 -5.55 4.14
C GLY A 147 -16.75 -6.23 4.67
N GLU A 148 -17.14 -5.93 5.92
CA GLU A 148 -18.34 -6.48 6.57
C GLU A 148 -19.60 -5.66 6.25
N GLY A 149 -19.43 -4.42 5.77
CA GLY A 149 -20.51 -3.58 5.27
C GLY A 149 -21.02 -4.09 3.93
N ARG A 150 -22.14 -4.83 3.95
CA ARG A 150 -23.03 -5.06 2.80
C ARG A 150 -22.31 -5.26 1.45
N GLY A 151 -21.39 -6.22 1.40
CA GLY A 151 -21.16 -6.90 0.14
C GLY A 151 -22.51 -7.34 -0.44
N ALA A 152 -22.71 -7.12 -1.74
CA ALA A 152 -23.72 -7.81 -2.55
C ALA A 152 -25.20 -7.39 -2.41
N LYS A 153 -25.52 -6.12 -2.69
CA LYS A 153 -26.70 -5.81 -3.54
C LYS A 153 -26.28 -5.02 -4.78
N GLY A 154 -25.32 -5.55 -5.55
CA GLY A 154 -25.14 -5.32 -7.00
C GLY A 154 -24.93 -3.91 -7.56
N LYS A 155 -25.07 -2.82 -6.81
CA LYS A 155 -25.21 -1.45 -7.34
C LYS A 155 -23.94 -0.59 -7.33
N GLY A 156 -22.78 -1.12 -6.95
CA GLY A 156 -21.58 -0.29 -6.80
C GLY A 156 -20.28 -1.04 -6.91
N LEU A 157 -20.15 -2.00 -7.83
CA LEU A 157 -18.91 -2.73 -8.09
C LEU A 157 -18.63 -2.91 -9.59
N THR A 158 -19.31 -2.14 -10.44
CA THR A 158 -19.16 -2.19 -11.89
C THR A 158 -18.05 -1.26 -12.34
N TRP A 159 -17.16 -1.79 -13.16
CA TRP A 159 -16.03 -1.09 -13.75
C TRP A 159 -16.09 -1.18 -15.27
N GLN A 160 -15.66 -0.12 -15.94
CA GLN A 160 -15.57 -0.09 -17.40
C GLN A 160 -14.14 -0.45 -17.83
N VAL A 161 -13.99 -1.36 -18.77
CA VAL A 161 -12.72 -1.63 -19.43
C VAL A 161 -12.42 -0.50 -20.40
N VAL A 162 -11.33 0.22 -20.17
CA VAL A 162 -10.92 1.36 -21.03
C VAL A 162 -9.72 1.03 -21.92
N GLU A 163 -8.93 0.03 -21.52
CA GLU A 163 -7.84 -0.50 -22.31
C GLU A 163 -7.78 -2.03 -22.15
N PHE A 164 -7.51 -2.73 -23.26
CA PHE A 164 -7.12 -4.13 -23.25
C PHE A 164 -5.93 -4.32 -24.20
N SER A 165 -4.83 -4.84 -23.66
CA SER A 165 -3.57 -5.04 -24.38
C SER A 165 -3.10 -6.49 -24.17
N PRO A 166 -3.19 -7.38 -25.17
CA PRO A 166 -2.85 -8.79 -25.01
C PRO A 166 -1.34 -9.07 -25.07
N ASN A 167 -0.91 -10.21 -24.49
CA ASN A 167 0.41 -10.83 -24.67
C ASN A 167 1.59 -9.87 -24.55
N ARG A 168 1.57 -9.01 -23.52
CA ARG A 168 2.71 -8.18 -23.19
C ARG A 168 3.73 -8.99 -22.38
N PRO A 169 5.03 -8.91 -22.67
CA PRO A 169 6.03 -9.26 -21.67
C PRO A 169 5.79 -8.40 -20.43
N LEU A 170 6.14 -8.90 -19.25
CA LEU A 170 6.18 -8.06 -18.05
C LEU A 170 6.98 -6.80 -18.37
N PRO A 171 6.54 -5.59 -18.01
CA PRO A 171 7.41 -4.42 -18.14
C PRO A 171 8.73 -4.76 -17.46
N GLU A 172 9.82 -4.86 -18.23
CA GLU A 172 11.15 -4.81 -17.64
C GLU A 172 11.25 -3.46 -16.92
N LEU A 173 12.11 -3.38 -15.90
CA LEU A 173 12.41 -2.13 -15.20
C LEU A 173 12.96 -1.09 -16.20
N GLU A 174 12.10 -0.45 -16.99
CA GLU A 174 12.44 0.77 -17.69
C GLU A 174 12.52 1.86 -16.62
N GLN A 175 13.76 2.07 -16.16
CA GLN A 175 14.15 3.36 -15.62
C GLN A 175 13.92 4.41 -16.72
N GLU A 176 12.72 4.97 -16.82
CA GLU A 176 12.49 6.32 -17.35
C GLU A 176 11.02 6.74 -17.22
N GLY A 177 10.72 7.54 -16.19
CA GLY A 177 9.80 8.68 -16.27
C GLY A 177 8.32 8.47 -16.63
N LYS A 178 7.82 7.25 -16.85
CA LYS A 178 6.44 6.99 -17.29
C LYS A 178 5.74 5.87 -16.51
N GLY A 179 5.70 5.99 -15.19
CA GLY A 179 4.56 5.62 -14.31
C GLY A 179 3.72 4.36 -14.55
N GLU A 180 4.21 3.32 -15.24
CA GLU A 180 3.54 2.03 -15.33
C GLU A 180 4.15 1.03 -14.34
N LEU A 181 3.27 0.19 -13.79
CA LEU A 181 3.53 -0.76 -12.71
C LEU A 181 4.76 -1.62 -13.00
N VAL A 182 5.72 -1.60 -12.08
CA VAL A 182 6.73 -2.65 -12.01
C VAL A 182 6.11 -3.84 -11.29
N TYR A 183 5.41 -4.70 -12.03
CA TYR A 183 5.42 -6.09 -11.62
C TYR A 183 6.89 -6.49 -11.59
N ARG A 184 7.45 -6.73 -10.40
CA ARG A 184 8.78 -7.35 -10.32
C ARG A 184 8.60 -8.79 -10.81
N LYS A 185 9.37 -9.20 -11.84
CA LYS A 185 9.74 -10.62 -11.93
C LYS A 185 10.26 -11.00 -10.54
N PRO A 186 9.64 -11.95 -9.83
CA PRO A 186 10.06 -12.29 -8.49
C PRO A 186 11.56 -12.63 -8.51
N LYS A 187 12.43 -11.87 -7.82
CA LYS A 187 13.79 -12.33 -7.57
C LYS A 187 13.66 -13.53 -6.62
N GLU A 188 13.96 -14.72 -7.15
CA GLU A 188 13.70 -15.98 -6.48
C GLU A 188 14.50 -16.17 -5.18
N LYS A 189 13.87 -16.80 -4.19
CA LYS A 189 14.56 -17.72 -3.28
C LYS A 189 14.68 -19.05 -4.05
N LYS A 190 15.91 -19.57 -4.17
CA LYS A 190 16.26 -20.87 -4.80
C LYS A 190 15.12 -21.89 -4.74
N GLY A 191 14.54 -22.29 -5.88
CA GLY A 191 14.03 -23.66 -6.02
C GLY A 191 12.71 -23.94 -6.75
N LYS A 192 11.88 -22.97 -7.17
CA LYS A 192 10.71 -23.27 -8.03
C LYS A 192 10.38 -22.10 -8.95
N ILE A 193 10.86 -22.20 -10.18
CA ILE A 193 10.41 -21.42 -11.32
C ILE A 193 8.92 -21.73 -11.54
N THR A 194 8.06 -20.71 -11.56
CA THR A 194 6.76 -20.80 -12.23
C THR A 194 6.75 -19.76 -13.34
N ASP A 195 6.97 -20.19 -14.57
CA ASP A 195 7.05 -19.35 -15.77
C ASP A 195 5.67 -18.79 -16.19
N GLN A 196 4.62 -19.08 -15.42
CA GLN A 196 3.25 -18.56 -15.58
C GLN A 196 3.13 -17.03 -15.64
N PHE A 197 4.19 -16.32 -15.25
CA PHE A 197 4.28 -14.86 -15.22
C PHE A 197 5.14 -14.28 -16.37
N ASP A 198 5.45 -15.06 -17.40
CA ASP A 198 6.23 -14.55 -18.54
C ASP A 198 5.39 -13.73 -19.52
N GLN A 199 4.07 -13.97 -19.58
CA GLN A 199 3.16 -13.25 -20.46
C GLN A 199 1.90 -12.80 -19.74
N TRP A 200 1.44 -11.59 -20.07
CA TRP A 200 0.29 -10.97 -19.43
C TRP A 200 -0.64 -10.30 -20.43
N HIS A 201 -1.92 -10.29 -20.10
CA HIS A 201 -2.85 -9.31 -20.65
C HIS A 201 -2.96 -8.14 -19.69
N LYS A 202 -2.76 -6.92 -20.20
CA LYS A 202 -3.00 -5.69 -19.44
C LYS A 202 -4.44 -5.26 -19.68
N VAL A 203 -5.21 -5.13 -18.60
CA VAL A 203 -6.59 -4.64 -18.61
C VAL A 203 -6.65 -3.39 -17.74
N VAL A 204 -6.91 -2.23 -18.33
CA VAL A 204 -7.13 -1.00 -17.56
C VAL A 204 -8.62 -0.83 -17.38
N ILE A 205 -9.05 -0.70 -16.14
CA ILE A 205 -10.44 -0.52 -15.77
C ILE A 205 -10.64 0.76 -14.99
N GLU A 206 -11.75 1.44 -15.26
CA GLU A 206 -12.07 2.73 -14.66
C GLU A 206 -13.45 2.73 -14.04
N ARG A 207 -13.57 3.54 -12.98
CA ARG A 207 -14.82 3.80 -12.30
C ARG A 207 -14.77 5.14 -11.59
N GLU A 208 -15.89 5.83 -11.56
CA GLU A 208 -16.07 6.98 -10.69
C GLU A 208 -16.37 6.54 -9.24
N ILE A 209 -15.55 7.00 -8.29
CA ILE A 209 -15.68 6.72 -6.86
C ILE A 209 -15.52 8.05 -6.12
N ALA A 210 -16.54 8.44 -5.36
CA ALA A 210 -16.57 9.71 -4.62
C ALA A 210 -16.29 10.96 -5.49
N GLY A 211 -16.88 11.01 -6.70
CA GLY A 211 -16.69 12.13 -7.65
C GLY A 211 -15.32 12.13 -8.34
N GLN A 212 -14.52 11.08 -8.17
CA GLN A 212 -13.20 10.96 -8.78
C GLN A 212 -13.16 9.76 -9.71
N LYS A 213 -12.68 9.98 -10.93
CA LYS A 213 -12.38 8.90 -11.87
C LYS A 213 -11.14 8.16 -11.37
N ARG A 214 -11.32 6.91 -10.95
CA ARG A 214 -10.24 6.03 -10.52
C ARG A 214 -9.96 4.98 -11.57
N SER A 215 -8.68 4.68 -11.73
CA SER A 215 -8.19 3.70 -12.70
C SER A 215 -7.38 2.63 -11.98
N LEU A 216 -7.51 1.40 -12.45
CA LEU A 216 -6.79 0.25 -11.98
C LEU A 216 -6.28 -0.54 -13.19
N THR A 217 -5.00 -0.90 -13.16
CA THR A 217 -4.43 -1.82 -14.14
C THR A 217 -4.40 -3.23 -13.58
N TRP A 218 -5.20 -4.11 -14.16
CA TRP A 218 -5.19 -5.53 -13.88
C TRP A 218 -4.30 -6.25 -14.90
N TYR A 219 -3.16 -6.75 -14.42
CA TYR A 219 -2.32 -7.65 -15.20
C TYR A 219 -2.79 -9.08 -14.96
N VAL A 220 -3.25 -9.70 -16.03
CA VAL A 220 -3.76 -11.07 -16.05
C VAL A 220 -2.67 -11.99 -16.59
N PRO A 221 -2.14 -12.95 -15.82
CA PRO A 221 -1.19 -13.92 -16.37
C PRO A 221 -1.86 -14.73 -17.49
N ALA A 222 -1.20 -14.82 -18.63
CA ALA A 222 -1.72 -15.49 -19.82
C ALA A 222 -1.41 -17.00 -19.85
N LEU A 223 -0.54 -17.47 -18.95
CA LEU A 223 0.04 -18.82 -19.00
C LEU A 223 -0.20 -19.61 -17.70
N MET A 224 -0.13 -20.93 -17.84
CA MET A 224 -0.14 -21.91 -16.75
C MET A 224 1.24 -21.99 -16.08
N GLY A 225 1.34 -22.76 -14.99
CA GLY A 225 2.57 -22.94 -14.17
C GLY A 225 3.85 -23.26 -14.95
N ASP A 226 3.70 -23.88 -16.12
CA ASP A 226 4.78 -24.29 -17.03
C ASP A 226 5.31 -23.16 -17.93
N GLY A 227 4.67 -21.98 -17.93
CA GLY A 227 5.01 -20.84 -18.79
C GLY A 227 4.91 -21.10 -20.29
N LYS A 228 4.20 -22.14 -20.69
CA LYS A 228 4.05 -22.51 -22.12
C LYS A 228 2.60 -22.68 -22.50
N THR A 229 1.81 -23.29 -21.62
CA THR A 229 0.40 -23.56 -21.88
C THR A 229 -0.40 -22.30 -21.63
N GLU A 230 -1.19 -21.86 -22.62
CA GLU A 230 -2.16 -20.77 -22.44
C GLU A 230 -3.13 -21.12 -21.32
N ASP A 231 -3.40 -20.17 -20.42
CA ASP A 231 -4.39 -20.36 -19.37
C ASP A 231 -5.81 -20.16 -19.93
N TRP A 232 -6.54 -21.27 -20.10
CA TRP A 232 -7.95 -21.28 -20.49
C TRP A 232 -8.91 -21.34 -19.30
N TRP A 233 -8.37 -21.54 -18.09
CA TRP A 233 -9.14 -21.82 -16.88
C TRP A 233 -9.29 -20.59 -15.99
N TYR A 234 -8.28 -19.72 -15.96
CA TYR A 234 -8.31 -18.52 -15.14
C TYR A 234 -7.59 -17.33 -15.79
N PRO A 235 -8.03 -16.10 -15.50
CA PRO A 235 -9.17 -15.77 -14.65
C PRO A 235 -10.42 -15.39 -15.41
N TYR A 236 -11.56 -15.85 -14.90
CA TYR A 236 -12.88 -15.40 -15.32
C TYR A 236 -13.37 -14.25 -14.43
N VAL A 237 -14.05 -13.29 -15.05
CA VAL A 237 -14.67 -12.15 -14.39
C VAL A 237 -16.16 -12.08 -14.72
N PHE A 238 -16.97 -11.69 -13.75
CA PHE A 238 -18.39 -11.44 -13.99
C PHE A 238 -18.55 -10.28 -14.96
N TRP A 239 -19.20 -10.56 -16.06
CA TRP A 239 -19.42 -9.64 -17.16
C TRP A 239 -20.88 -9.20 -17.15
N GLN A 240 -21.10 -7.90 -17.29
CA GLN A 240 -22.45 -7.33 -17.36
C GLN A 240 -22.90 -7.12 -18.79
N LYS A 241 -22.08 -6.39 -19.57
CA LYS A 241 -22.42 -5.97 -20.92
C LYS A 241 -21.22 -5.48 -21.70
N ASP A 242 -21.36 -5.46 -23.03
CA ASP A 242 -20.41 -4.79 -23.92
C ASP A 242 -20.76 -3.31 -24.16
N LYS A 243 -19.97 -2.66 -25.01
CA LYS A 243 -20.19 -1.28 -25.46
C LYS A 243 -21.55 -1.03 -26.13
N ALA A 244 -22.18 -2.07 -26.68
CA ALA A 244 -23.48 -2.00 -27.36
C ALA A 244 -24.65 -2.36 -26.43
N ASN A 245 -24.40 -2.46 -25.12
CA ASN A 245 -25.36 -2.87 -24.10
C ASN A 245 -25.90 -4.30 -24.24
N ASN A 246 -25.22 -5.18 -24.98
CA ASN A 246 -25.55 -6.60 -24.99
C ASN A 246 -25.16 -7.21 -23.65
N ALA A 247 -26.10 -7.85 -22.95
CA ALA A 247 -25.88 -8.46 -21.63
C ALA A 247 -25.74 -10.00 -21.68
N ASP A 248 -25.74 -10.58 -22.87
CA ASP A 248 -25.38 -11.97 -23.13
C ASP A 248 -24.09 -12.04 -23.95
N PRO A 249 -23.02 -12.74 -23.49
CA PRO A 249 -21.78 -12.83 -24.23
C PRO A 249 -21.93 -13.46 -25.62
N SER A 250 -22.95 -14.31 -25.81
CA SER A 250 -23.24 -14.96 -27.10
C SER A 250 -23.71 -13.97 -28.17
N THR A 251 -24.32 -12.85 -27.75
CA THR A 251 -24.81 -11.79 -28.63
C THR A 251 -23.92 -10.54 -28.56
N ALA A 252 -22.72 -10.64 -27.99
CA ALA A 252 -21.80 -9.52 -27.90
C ALA A 252 -21.38 -9.02 -29.29
N SER A 253 -21.26 -7.70 -29.42
CA SER A 253 -20.83 -7.00 -30.64
C SER A 253 -19.45 -7.41 -31.14
N THR A 254 -18.63 -7.99 -30.26
CA THR A 254 -17.40 -8.68 -30.62
C THR A 254 -17.49 -10.07 -30.03
N HIS A 255 -17.17 -11.10 -30.82
CA HIS A 255 -17.31 -12.49 -30.41
C HIS A 255 -16.54 -12.78 -29.10
N ARG A 256 -17.13 -13.65 -28.27
CA ARG A 256 -16.55 -14.23 -27.06
C ARG A 256 -16.68 -15.74 -27.18
N SER A 257 -15.61 -16.46 -26.90
CA SER A 257 -15.58 -17.93 -27.00
C SER A 257 -15.45 -18.59 -25.63
N ARG A 258 -14.87 -17.88 -24.66
CA ARG A 258 -14.62 -18.36 -23.30
C ARG A 258 -15.54 -17.67 -22.31
N TYR A 259 -16.75 -18.20 -22.18
CA TYR A 259 -17.71 -17.75 -21.18
C TYR A 259 -18.59 -18.90 -20.70
N PHE A 260 -19.13 -18.76 -19.51
CA PHE A 260 -20.15 -19.67 -18.98
C PHE A 260 -21.02 -18.94 -17.95
N LYS A 261 -22.19 -19.51 -17.66
CA LYS A 261 -23.11 -18.92 -16.69
C LYS A 261 -22.85 -19.52 -15.31
N VAL A 262 -22.61 -18.67 -14.32
CA VAL A 262 -22.50 -19.09 -12.92
C VAL A 262 -23.87 -18.92 -12.28
N ASN A 263 -24.44 -20.04 -11.81
CA ASN A 263 -25.67 -20.07 -11.03
C ASN A 263 -25.31 -20.38 -9.57
N GLY A 264 -25.10 -19.34 -8.76
CA GLY A 264 -24.79 -19.47 -7.34
C GLY A 264 -25.77 -18.70 -6.45
N ASN A 265 -25.88 -19.10 -5.17
CA ASN A 265 -26.77 -18.48 -4.18
C ASN A 265 -26.46 -16.99 -3.91
N LEU A 266 -25.27 -16.50 -4.24
CA LEU A 266 -24.79 -15.15 -3.92
C LEU A 266 -24.68 -14.22 -5.14
N GLN A 267 -24.59 -14.75 -6.36
CA GLN A 267 -24.53 -13.95 -7.58
C GLN A 267 -24.86 -14.82 -8.81
N LEU A 268 -25.86 -14.40 -9.59
CA LEU A 268 -26.22 -15.02 -10.87
C LEU A 268 -25.69 -14.14 -12.00
N GLY A 269 -24.94 -14.71 -12.93
CA GLY A 269 -24.40 -13.91 -14.04
C GLY A 269 -23.49 -14.68 -14.98
N TRP A 270 -23.21 -14.05 -16.12
CA TRP A 270 -22.21 -14.50 -17.06
C TRP A 270 -20.81 -14.19 -16.54
N VAL A 271 -19.90 -15.13 -16.70
CA VAL A 271 -18.47 -14.88 -16.53
C VAL A 271 -17.76 -15.05 -17.87
N VAL A 272 -16.84 -14.15 -18.17
CA VAL A 272 -16.02 -14.14 -19.39
C VAL A 272 -14.56 -14.23 -18.99
N HIS A 273 -13.76 -14.98 -19.76
CA HIS A 273 -12.33 -15.06 -19.54
C HIS A 273 -11.68 -13.68 -19.73
N ALA A 274 -10.81 -13.27 -18.82
CA ALA A 274 -10.27 -11.91 -18.79
C ALA A 274 -9.46 -11.57 -20.06
N ALA A 275 -8.86 -12.56 -20.71
CA ALA A 275 -8.18 -12.39 -22.00
C ALA A 275 -9.11 -12.09 -23.18
N GLU A 276 -10.44 -12.21 -23.02
CA GLU A 276 -11.42 -11.87 -24.04
C GLU A 276 -12.08 -10.50 -23.82
N LEU A 277 -11.75 -9.80 -22.73
CA LEU A 277 -12.27 -8.45 -22.48
C LEU A 277 -11.89 -7.48 -23.60
N LYS A 278 -12.76 -6.50 -23.83
CA LYS A 278 -12.59 -5.45 -24.83
C LYS A 278 -12.88 -4.08 -24.22
N LYS A 279 -12.27 -3.04 -24.81
CA LYS A 279 -12.60 -1.64 -24.48
C LYS A 279 -14.11 -1.41 -24.62
N GLY A 280 -14.70 -0.84 -23.58
CA GLY A 280 -16.14 -0.59 -23.44
C GLY A 280 -16.91 -1.68 -22.71
N ASP A 281 -16.31 -2.84 -22.40
CA ASP A 281 -16.95 -3.86 -21.58
C ASP A 281 -17.19 -3.35 -20.15
N THR A 282 -18.32 -3.73 -19.56
CA THR A 282 -18.64 -3.48 -18.14
C THR A 282 -18.53 -4.79 -17.36
N ILE A 283 -17.72 -4.79 -16.31
CA ILE A 283 -17.43 -5.96 -15.49
C ILE A 283 -17.66 -5.68 -14.01
N TYR A 284 -17.88 -6.72 -13.20
CA TYR A 284 -17.78 -6.59 -11.75
C TYR A 284 -16.34 -6.83 -11.29
N PHE A 285 -15.84 -5.90 -10.48
CA PHE A 285 -14.50 -5.97 -9.93
C PHE A 285 -14.49 -5.42 -8.51
N THR A 286 -13.94 -6.18 -7.57
CA THR A 286 -13.73 -5.72 -6.19
C THR A 286 -12.23 -5.48 -5.98
N PRO A 287 -11.76 -4.23 -6.03
CA PRO A 287 -10.34 -3.95 -5.93
C PRO A 287 -9.83 -4.05 -4.50
N ALA A 288 -8.55 -4.39 -4.37
CA ALA A 288 -7.79 -4.26 -3.14
C ALA A 288 -7.67 -2.76 -2.75
N THR A 289 -7.55 -2.47 -1.46
CA THR A 289 -7.48 -1.07 -0.98
C THR A 289 -6.45 -0.89 0.11
N PHE A 290 -5.97 0.34 0.24
CA PHE A 290 -5.04 0.80 1.25
C PHE A 290 -5.62 1.99 2.03
N ASP A 291 -5.57 1.92 3.35
CA ASP A 291 -6.05 2.96 4.26
C ASP A 291 -5.03 3.23 5.37
N TRP A 292 -5.06 4.41 5.96
CA TRP A 292 -4.30 4.70 7.16
C TRP A 292 -4.97 5.77 8.01
N VAL A 293 -4.59 5.78 9.28
CA VAL A 293 -4.95 6.82 10.24
C VAL A 293 -3.80 7.07 11.19
N TRP A 294 -3.52 8.34 11.48
CA TRP A 294 -2.73 8.75 12.62
C TRP A 294 -3.65 9.00 13.83
N LEU A 295 -3.42 8.27 14.92
CA LEU A 295 -4.08 8.49 16.20
C LEU A 295 -3.23 9.44 17.06
N ASP A 296 -3.37 10.74 16.85
CA ASP A 296 -2.86 11.77 17.77
C ASP A 296 -3.64 11.79 19.10
N SER A 297 -4.90 11.34 19.04
CA SER A 297 -5.84 11.25 20.14
C SER A 297 -6.70 10.00 19.98
N ALA A 298 -7.22 9.49 21.10
CA ALA A 298 -8.04 8.29 21.06
C ALA A 298 -9.34 8.50 20.25
N SER A 299 -9.88 9.71 20.17
CA SER A 299 -11.12 10.05 19.45
C SER A 299 -11.00 9.84 17.94
N ARG A 300 -9.82 10.05 17.34
CA ARG A 300 -9.56 9.82 15.90
C ARG A 300 -10.02 8.46 15.39
N ARG A 301 -10.06 7.43 16.26
CA ARG A 301 -10.55 6.09 15.90
C ARG A 301 -11.99 6.09 15.40
N PHE A 302 -12.82 7.04 15.81
CA PHE A 302 -14.21 7.14 15.38
C PHE A 302 -14.36 7.69 13.95
N GLU A 303 -13.32 8.33 13.42
CA GLU A 303 -13.28 8.76 12.02
C GLU A 303 -13.04 7.58 11.06
N ILE A 304 -12.67 6.42 11.62
CA ILE A 304 -12.65 5.15 10.91
C ILE A 304 -14.08 4.62 10.80
N ALA A 305 -14.84 5.26 9.92
CA ALA A 305 -16.21 4.89 9.58
C ALA A 305 -16.37 4.96 8.06
N TYR A 306 -16.97 3.93 7.47
CA TYR A 306 -17.14 3.79 6.03
C TYR A 306 -18.61 3.90 5.65
N GLY A 307 -18.89 4.54 4.52
CA GLY A 307 -20.21 4.57 3.89
C GLY A 307 -20.51 3.29 3.11
N ASP A 308 -21.72 3.21 2.56
CA ASP A 308 -22.16 2.11 1.70
C ASP A 308 -21.35 2.01 0.39
N ASP A 309 -20.67 3.08 0.00
CA ASP A 309 -19.73 3.11 -1.13
C ASP A 309 -18.33 2.57 -0.79
N GLY A 310 -18.10 2.21 0.48
CA GLY A 310 -16.83 1.70 0.99
C GLY A 310 -15.77 2.78 1.24
N GLN A 311 -16.13 4.07 1.15
CA GLN A 311 -15.26 5.22 1.44
C GLN A 311 -15.50 5.80 2.83
N ARG A 312 -14.54 6.57 3.35
CA ARG A 312 -14.67 7.25 4.65
C ARG A 312 -15.88 8.19 4.65
N LEU A 313 -16.63 8.18 5.75
CA LEU A 313 -17.76 9.09 5.95
C LEU A 313 -17.33 10.55 6.14
N ASN A 314 -16.13 10.79 6.69
CA ASN A 314 -15.61 12.15 6.85
C ASN A 314 -15.31 12.74 5.46
N PRO A 315 -15.95 13.86 5.05
CA PRO A 315 -15.71 14.50 3.76
C PRO A 315 -14.23 14.81 3.49
N ALA A 316 -13.48 15.22 4.52
CA ALA A 316 -12.05 15.52 4.41
C ALA A 316 -11.20 14.29 4.04
N PHE A 317 -11.72 13.07 4.26
CA PHE A 317 -11.06 11.81 3.95
C PHE A 317 -11.86 10.94 2.98
N LYS A 318 -12.86 11.47 2.28
CA LYS A 318 -13.78 10.70 1.40
C LYS A 318 -13.06 9.96 0.26
N ARG A 319 -11.82 10.33 -0.06
CA ARG A 319 -10.94 9.60 -0.99
C ARG A 319 -10.33 8.33 -0.39
N ARG A 320 -10.32 8.18 0.93
CA ARG A 320 -9.82 7.00 1.61
C ARG A 320 -10.94 5.96 1.75
N PRO A 321 -10.62 4.67 1.62
CA PRO A 321 -9.30 4.17 1.27
C PRO A 321 -8.95 4.39 -0.21
N TYR A 322 -7.66 4.44 -0.46
CA TYR A 322 -7.08 4.36 -1.79
C TYR A 322 -7.21 2.93 -2.32
N LEU A 323 -7.22 2.74 -3.63
CA LEU A 323 -6.95 1.42 -4.19
C LEU A 323 -5.53 1.01 -3.79
N LEU A 324 -5.29 -0.29 -3.61
CA LEU A 324 -3.95 -0.73 -3.23
C LEU A 324 -2.90 -0.39 -4.31
N ASP A 325 -3.34 -0.35 -5.58
CA ASP A 325 -2.56 0.10 -6.72
C ASP A 325 -2.28 1.62 -6.72
N GLU A 326 -3.07 2.41 -5.99
CA GLU A 326 -2.84 3.84 -5.87
C GLU A 326 -1.72 4.21 -4.89
N LEU A 327 -1.23 3.25 -4.10
CA LEU A 327 -0.09 3.45 -3.21
C LEU A 327 1.15 3.93 -3.98
N ASP A 328 1.40 3.36 -5.16
CA ASP A 328 2.56 3.71 -5.99
C ASP A 328 2.49 5.17 -6.48
N PHE A 329 1.28 5.70 -6.70
CA PHE A 329 1.08 7.10 -7.05
C PHE A 329 1.31 8.03 -5.86
N LEU A 330 0.91 7.64 -4.64
CA LEU A 330 1.22 8.41 -3.42
C LEU A 330 2.74 8.51 -3.21
N GLU A 331 3.46 7.40 -3.38
CA GLU A 331 4.92 7.38 -3.31
C GLU A 331 5.55 8.27 -4.37
N ARG A 332 5.06 8.21 -5.62
CA ARG A 332 5.56 9.08 -6.71
C ARG A 332 5.32 10.56 -6.44
N ILE A 333 4.14 10.93 -5.94
CA ILE A 333 3.83 12.31 -5.55
C ILE A 333 4.83 12.75 -4.48
N TRP A 334 5.03 11.93 -3.46
CA TRP A 334 6.00 12.22 -2.41
C TRP A 334 7.43 12.37 -2.96
N ASP A 335 7.91 11.41 -3.74
CA ASP A 335 9.25 11.42 -4.35
C ASP A 335 9.47 12.69 -5.19
N THR A 336 8.45 13.10 -5.95
CA THR A 336 8.53 14.32 -6.75
C THR A 336 8.57 15.58 -5.87
N LEU A 337 7.78 15.62 -4.79
CA LEU A 337 7.80 16.74 -3.86
C LEU A 337 9.16 16.86 -3.15
N ARG A 338 9.65 15.76 -2.55
CA ARG A 338 10.91 15.77 -1.79
C ARG A 338 12.13 16.10 -2.65
N ASN A 339 12.18 15.61 -3.89
CA ASN A 339 13.36 15.80 -4.74
C ASN A 339 13.40 17.19 -5.39
N HIS A 340 12.25 17.87 -5.51
CA HIS A 340 12.15 19.13 -6.25
C HIS A 340 11.73 20.33 -5.41
N LEU A 341 11.33 20.17 -4.15
CA LEU A 341 10.98 21.24 -3.23
C LEU A 341 11.63 21.03 -1.85
N THR A 342 11.95 22.11 -1.16
CA THR A 342 12.37 22.03 0.24
C THR A 342 11.21 21.69 1.16
N ARG A 343 11.52 21.17 2.34
CA ARG A 343 10.54 20.92 3.40
C ARG A 343 9.63 22.13 3.67
N THR A 344 10.20 23.33 3.76
CA THR A 344 9.44 24.57 3.98
C THR A 344 8.50 24.88 2.82
N GLN A 345 8.97 24.73 1.57
CA GLN A 345 8.12 24.92 0.38
C GLN A 345 6.99 23.90 0.30
N ILE A 346 7.24 22.63 0.65
CA ILE A 346 6.20 21.58 0.69
C ILE A 346 5.12 21.94 1.72
N HIS A 347 5.51 22.35 2.93
CA HIS A 347 4.57 22.80 3.96
C HIS A 347 3.77 24.02 3.49
N ALA A 348 4.44 25.05 2.98
CA ALA A 348 3.78 26.27 2.50
C ALA A 348 2.77 25.98 1.37
N LEU A 349 3.12 25.11 0.42
CA LEU A 349 2.22 24.70 -0.67
C LEU A 349 0.99 23.95 -0.13
N CYS A 350 1.19 22.98 0.76
CA CYS A 350 0.08 22.20 1.31
C CYS A 350 -0.82 23.03 2.21
N GLU A 351 -0.26 23.91 3.05
CA GLU A 351 -1.02 24.83 3.90
C GLU A 351 -1.79 25.83 3.06
N LEU A 352 -1.18 26.42 2.03
CA LEU A 352 -1.85 27.35 1.11
C LEU A 352 -3.09 26.72 0.48
N ILE A 353 -2.95 25.50 -0.06
CA ILE A 353 -4.07 24.77 -0.69
C ILE A 353 -5.10 24.32 0.35
N GLY A 354 -4.65 23.85 1.51
CA GLY A 354 -5.52 23.40 2.60
C GLY A 354 -6.37 24.53 3.17
N MET A 355 -5.76 25.68 3.50
CA MET A 355 -6.45 26.86 3.99
C MET A 355 -7.46 27.37 2.98
N LYS A 356 -7.10 27.45 1.69
CA LYS A 356 -8.04 27.92 0.66
C LYS A 356 -9.22 26.98 0.46
N ARG A 357 -8.99 25.67 0.56
CA ARG A 357 -10.07 24.66 0.50
C ARG A 357 -11.09 24.88 1.62
N GLU A 358 -10.61 25.13 2.84
CA GLU A 358 -11.45 25.36 4.00
C GLU A 358 -12.17 26.71 3.93
N GLU A 359 -11.44 27.78 3.60
CA GLU A 359 -11.98 29.14 3.40
C GLU A 359 -13.13 29.15 2.40
N TRP A 360 -12.99 28.42 1.28
CA TRP A 360 -13.99 28.35 0.22
C TRP A 360 -15.02 27.22 0.43
N ASN A 361 -14.92 26.47 1.53
CA ASN A 361 -15.81 25.35 1.86
C ASN A 361 -16.00 24.38 0.68
N VAL A 362 -14.89 24.01 0.04
CA VAL A 362 -14.90 23.19 -1.18
C VAL A 362 -15.35 21.77 -0.84
N LYS A 363 -16.49 21.36 -1.40
CA LYS A 363 -17.07 20.02 -1.19
C LYS A 363 -16.81 19.07 -2.34
N GLU A 364 -16.87 19.58 -3.55
CA GLU A 364 -16.66 18.87 -4.80
C GLU A 364 -15.81 19.76 -5.71
N VAL A 365 -15.01 19.13 -6.57
CA VAL A 365 -14.10 19.83 -7.48
C VAL A 365 -14.20 19.17 -8.84
N SER A 366 -14.44 19.97 -9.88
CA SER A 366 -14.34 19.49 -11.25
C SER A 366 -12.87 19.39 -11.62
N LEU A 367 -12.48 18.27 -12.24
CA LEU A 367 -11.09 17.98 -12.57
C LEU A 367 -10.85 18.20 -14.06
N ALA A 368 -9.61 18.51 -14.43
CA ALA A 368 -9.23 18.54 -15.84
C ALA A 368 -9.39 17.17 -16.48
N GLU A 369 -10.04 17.17 -17.64
CA GLU A 369 -10.04 16.02 -18.55
C GLU A 369 -8.84 16.09 -19.48
N PHE A 370 -8.59 15.03 -20.24
CA PHE A 370 -7.49 14.97 -21.20
C PHE A 370 -8.01 14.41 -22.52
N ASP A 371 -7.64 15.04 -23.63
CA ASP A 371 -7.96 14.54 -24.96
C ASP A 371 -7.17 13.26 -25.30
N ASP A 372 -7.44 12.67 -26.46
CA ASP A 372 -6.74 11.46 -26.94
C ASP A 372 -5.23 11.68 -27.15
N GLN A 373 -4.78 12.93 -27.25
CA GLN A 373 -3.36 13.32 -27.36
C GLN A 373 -2.76 13.69 -25.99
N GLY A 374 -3.52 13.52 -24.91
CA GLY A 374 -3.14 13.84 -23.54
C GLY A 374 -2.97 15.34 -23.26
N ASN A 375 -3.56 16.22 -24.08
CA ASN A 375 -3.62 17.64 -23.76
C ASN A 375 -4.74 17.88 -22.73
N PRO A 376 -4.49 18.69 -21.69
CA PRO A 376 -5.50 18.97 -20.68
C PRO A 376 -6.62 19.84 -21.26
N ILE A 377 -7.83 19.49 -20.87
CA ILE A 377 -9.05 20.29 -21.04
C ILE A 377 -9.37 20.81 -19.63
N PRO A 378 -9.01 22.07 -19.30
CA PRO A 378 -9.22 22.61 -17.97
C PRO A 378 -10.71 22.65 -17.61
N PRO A 379 -11.08 22.38 -16.35
CA PRO A 379 -12.44 22.52 -15.89
C PRO A 379 -12.79 23.99 -15.65
N ASP A 380 -14.08 24.32 -15.68
CA ASP A 380 -14.58 25.61 -15.16
C ASP A 380 -14.72 25.52 -13.63
N ASP A 381 -13.59 25.44 -12.93
CA ASP A 381 -13.53 25.29 -11.48
C ASP A 381 -12.43 26.18 -10.87
N VAL A 382 -12.85 27.14 -10.04
CA VAL A 382 -11.98 28.15 -9.45
C VAL A 382 -10.98 27.53 -8.47
N PHE A 383 -11.36 26.48 -7.75
CA PHE A 383 -10.45 25.84 -6.80
C PHE A 383 -9.41 24.97 -7.51
N TRP A 384 -9.81 24.29 -8.59
CA TRP A 384 -8.85 23.61 -9.46
C TRP A 384 -7.84 24.60 -10.06
N GLN A 385 -8.32 25.73 -10.59
CA GLN A 385 -7.46 26.77 -11.15
C GLN A 385 -6.49 27.34 -10.11
N PHE A 386 -6.95 27.57 -8.88
CA PHE A 386 -6.10 27.96 -7.77
C PHE A 386 -5.00 26.92 -7.48
N CYS A 387 -5.33 25.62 -7.48
CA CYS A 387 -4.33 24.56 -7.31
C CYS A 387 -3.30 24.57 -8.44
N TYR A 388 -3.74 24.75 -9.69
CA TYR A 388 -2.85 24.86 -10.85
C TYR A 388 -1.87 26.03 -10.71
N GLU A 389 -2.36 27.21 -10.33
CA GLU A 389 -1.53 28.41 -10.15
C GLU A 389 -0.56 28.29 -8.98
N ALA A 390 -1.01 27.72 -7.85
CA ALA A 390 -0.14 27.46 -6.69
C ALA A 390 1.02 26.54 -7.07
N LEU A 391 0.76 25.49 -7.85
CA LEU A 391 1.79 24.58 -8.37
C LEU A 391 2.68 25.26 -9.42
N ALA A 392 2.12 26.09 -10.29
CA ALA A 392 2.88 26.78 -11.34
C ALA A 392 3.87 27.81 -10.76
N ASN A 393 3.49 28.45 -9.66
CA ASN A 393 4.27 29.47 -8.95
C ASN A 393 5.18 28.89 -7.86
N ALA A 394 5.08 27.59 -7.55
CA ALA A 394 6.01 26.95 -6.65
C ALA A 394 7.43 26.96 -7.25
N GLU A 395 8.41 27.20 -6.41
CA GLU A 395 9.83 27.29 -6.79
C GLU A 395 10.47 25.90 -6.96
N TRP A 396 9.98 25.15 -7.95
CA TRP A 396 10.49 23.82 -8.29
C TRP A 396 11.98 23.89 -8.63
N ARG A 397 12.74 22.92 -8.13
CA ARG A 397 14.18 22.77 -8.36
C ARG A 397 14.44 21.64 -9.36
N LYS A 398 15.64 21.62 -9.93
CA LYS A 398 16.07 20.50 -10.76
C LYS A 398 16.62 19.39 -9.88
N ASP A 399 16.15 18.16 -10.07
CA ASP A 399 16.81 16.95 -9.58
C ASP A 399 17.55 16.31 -10.77
N LYS A 400 18.81 15.93 -10.57
CA LYS A 400 19.68 15.37 -11.62
C LYS A 400 19.62 16.15 -12.95
N GLY A 401 19.54 17.48 -12.84
CA GLY A 401 19.51 18.40 -13.99
C GLY A 401 18.16 18.57 -14.69
N LYS A 402 17.08 17.91 -14.23
CA LYS A 402 15.75 17.97 -14.84
C LYS A 402 14.70 18.51 -13.86
N PHE A 403 13.74 19.28 -14.37
CA PHE A 403 12.52 19.63 -13.65
C PHE A 403 11.57 18.43 -13.57
N PRO A 404 10.56 18.44 -12.67
CA PRO A 404 9.66 17.30 -12.54
C PRO A 404 8.80 17.05 -13.79
N TRP A 405 8.60 18.09 -14.63
CA TRP A 405 7.94 17.97 -15.93
C TRP A 405 8.87 17.60 -17.09
N GLY A 406 10.18 17.44 -16.85
CA GLY A 406 11.16 17.13 -17.89
C GLY A 406 11.38 18.30 -18.86
N ASP A 407 10.69 18.27 -19.99
CA ASP A 407 10.72 19.31 -21.04
C ASP A 407 9.65 20.38 -20.76
N ASP A 408 9.97 21.65 -20.96
CA ASP A 408 9.02 22.76 -20.76
C ASP A 408 7.77 22.64 -21.64
N LYS A 409 7.85 21.97 -22.80
CA LYS A 409 6.68 21.66 -23.63
C LYS A 409 5.65 20.79 -22.92
N THR A 410 6.08 19.94 -21.98
CA THR A 410 5.19 19.06 -21.20
C THR A 410 4.78 19.67 -19.86
N ARG A 411 5.28 20.86 -19.52
CA ARG A 411 4.98 21.55 -18.24
C ARG A 411 3.49 21.75 -18.01
N HIS A 412 2.74 22.23 -19.00
CA HIS A 412 1.30 22.48 -18.86
C HIS A 412 0.50 21.19 -18.59
N LYS A 413 0.82 20.08 -19.30
CA LYS A 413 0.19 18.77 -19.08
C LYS A 413 0.48 18.25 -17.67
N TRP A 414 1.73 18.40 -17.24
CA TRP A 414 2.17 18.00 -15.91
C TRP A 414 1.45 18.81 -14.82
N LEU A 415 1.38 20.15 -14.97
CA LEU A 415 0.70 21.03 -14.03
C LEU A 415 -0.79 20.70 -13.92
N ALA A 416 -1.48 20.44 -15.03
CA ALA A 416 -2.90 20.08 -15.01
C ALA A 416 -3.15 18.74 -14.27
N CYS A 417 -2.30 17.74 -14.52
CA CYS A 417 -2.38 16.46 -13.81
C CYS A 417 -2.10 16.63 -12.30
N TRP A 418 -1.10 17.43 -11.94
CA TRP A 418 -0.77 17.72 -10.55
C TRP A 418 -1.82 18.59 -9.85
N ALA A 419 -2.48 19.49 -10.59
CA ALA A 419 -3.62 20.25 -10.11
C ALA A 419 -4.78 19.30 -9.77
N ASN A 420 -5.05 18.27 -10.57
CA ASN A 420 -6.02 17.23 -10.20
C ASN A 420 -5.64 16.55 -8.86
N TYR A 421 -4.38 16.17 -8.67
CA TYR A 421 -3.91 15.55 -7.42
C TYR A 421 -4.08 16.50 -6.22
N ALA A 422 -3.72 17.77 -6.37
CA ALA A 422 -3.86 18.79 -5.35
C ALA A 422 -5.33 19.04 -5.00
N ALA A 423 -6.16 19.26 -6.02
CA ALA A 423 -7.61 19.46 -5.93
C ALA A 423 -8.33 18.26 -5.26
N CYS A 424 -7.84 17.05 -5.47
CA CYS A 424 -8.36 15.83 -4.86
C CYS A 424 -7.82 15.54 -3.45
N GLY A 425 -6.82 16.28 -2.97
CA GLY A 425 -6.18 16.07 -1.66
C GLY A 425 -5.10 14.98 -1.63
N TRP A 426 -4.64 14.49 -2.79
CA TRP A 426 -3.59 13.48 -2.87
C TRP A 426 -2.22 14.01 -2.43
N LEU A 427 -1.91 15.28 -2.73
CA LEU A 427 -0.68 15.92 -2.25
C LEU A 427 -0.66 15.97 -0.71
N THR A 428 -1.78 16.40 -0.11
CA THR A 428 -1.93 16.45 1.35
C THR A 428 -1.76 15.06 1.97
N ASP A 429 -2.33 14.03 1.36
CA ASP A 429 -2.25 12.66 1.87
C ASP A 429 -0.85 12.05 1.73
N ALA A 430 -0.17 12.30 0.60
CA ALA A 430 1.21 11.86 0.43
C ALA A 430 2.14 12.54 1.45
N VAL A 431 1.95 13.85 1.70
CA VAL A 431 2.73 14.60 2.69
C VAL A 431 2.39 14.16 4.12
N GLU A 432 1.13 13.92 4.45
CA GLU A 432 0.74 13.36 5.76
C GLU A 432 1.43 12.00 5.98
N LEU A 433 1.32 11.09 5.01
CA LEU A 433 1.85 9.75 5.13
C LEU A 433 3.37 9.75 5.22
N HIS A 434 4.08 10.37 4.28
CA HIS A 434 5.53 10.24 4.21
C HIS A 434 6.29 11.26 5.07
N LEU A 435 5.91 12.55 5.04
CA LEU A 435 6.63 13.59 5.79
C LEU A 435 6.19 13.66 7.25
N GLN A 436 4.89 13.61 7.52
CA GLN A 436 4.36 13.86 8.87
C GLN A 436 4.37 12.59 9.73
N ILE A 437 3.95 11.46 9.17
CA ILE A 437 3.86 10.18 9.91
C ILE A 437 5.19 9.42 9.82
N MET A 438 5.67 9.10 8.61
CA MET A 438 6.88 8.29 8.42
C MET A 438 8.18 9.07 8.69
N LYS A 439 8.10 10.41 8.78
CA LYS A 439 9.26 11.29 9.03
C LYS A 439 10.37 11.14 8.01
N GLU A 440 10.01 10.86 6.75
CA GLU A 440 10.99 10.77 5.67
C GLU A 440 11.70 12.11 5.44
N GLU A 441 12.96 12.02 5.03
CA GLU A 441 13.81 13.18 4.76
C GLU A 441 13.47 13.81 3.40
N VAL A 442 13.62 15.13 3.33
CA VAL A 442 13.44 15.95 2.12
C VAL A 442 14.80 16.37 1.60
#